data_AF-A0AAT9HR82-F1
#
_entry.id   AF-A0AAT9HR82-F1
#
_cell.length_a   1.000
_cell.length_b   1.000
_cell.length_c   1.000
_cell.angle_alpha   90.00
_cell.angle_beta   90.00
_cell.angle_gamma   90.00
#
_symmetry.space_group_name_H-M   'P 1'
#
loop_
_entity.id
_entity.type
_entity.pdbx_description
1 polymer ?
#
loop_
_entity_poly.entity_id
_entity_poly.type
_entity_poly.pdbx_seq_one_letter_code
_entity_poly.pdbx_strand_id
1 'polypeptide(L)'
;MRQLALQRRLRGHLPRAPGVVTRLGSLTDLETLIAAGIPAITSQSFLAEELTGAGYGTSGHLMTVIGFTADGDVIANDPASDDDQAVRRVYQRREWENVWLRTKRYNASGKVVSGTGGVCYLYFPARPTPRQRKALAAVGVR
;
A
#
# COMPACT_ATOMS: atom_id res chain seq x y z
N MET A 1 -24.81 37.15 14.12
CA MET A 1 -23.60 37.43 13.28
C MET A 1 -22.38 36.52 13.52
N ARG A 2 -22.35 35.58 14.48
CA ARG A 2 -21.19 34.69 14.71
C ARG A 2 -21.17 33.37 13.89
N GLN A 3 -22.30 32.97 13.30
CA GLN A 3 -22.41 31.69 12.57
C GLN A 3 -21.94 31.78 11.10
N LEU A 4 -22.01 32.98 10.49
CA LEU A 4 -21.51 33.23 9.13
C LEU A 4 -19.97 33.33 9.04
N ALA A 5 -19.27 33.59 10.16
CA ALA A 5 -17.81 33.64 10.17
C ALA A 5 -17.15 32.25 10.17
N LEU A 6 -17.81 31.25 10.78
CA LEU A 6 -17.30 29.86 10.81
C LEU A 6 -17.46 29.18 9.44
N GLN A 7 -18.57 29.43 8.74
CA GLN A 7 -18.80 28.91 7.38
C GLN A 7 -17.91 29.56 6.31
N ARG A 8 -17.32 30.72 6.57
CA ARG A 8 -16.32 31.34 5.67
C ARG A 8 -14.91 30.76 5.84
N ARG A 9 -14.57 30.16 6.99
CA ARG A 9 -13.29 29.44 7.17
C ARG A 9 -13.25 28.07 6.47
N LEU A 10 -14.42 27.51 6.15
CA LEU A 10 -14.52 26.24 5.40
C LEU A 10 -14.55 26.43 3.88
N ARG A 11 -14.41 27.67 3.37
CA ARG A 11 -14.31 27.99 1.94
C ARG A 11 -12.87 28.13 1.42
N GLY A 12 -11.88 27.68 2.19
CA GLY A 12 -10.56 27.44 1.62
C GLY A 12 -10.59 26.07 0.94
N HIS A 13 -10.41 26.01 -0.38
CA HIS A 13 -10.15 24.75 -1.07
C HIS A 13 -8.94 24.10 -0.40
N LEU A 14 -9.15 23.04 0.39
CA LEU A 14 -8.03 22.24 0.87
C LEU A 14 -7.28 21.76 -0.38
N PRO A 15 -5.96 22.00 -0.46
CA PRO A 15 -5.21 21.59 -1.64
C PRO A 15 -5.37 20.08 -1.79
N ARG A 16 -5.78 19.64 -2.99
CA ARG A 16 -5.96 18.22 -3.29
C ARG A 16 -4.63 17.51 -3.06
N ALA A 17 -4.63 16.47 -2.24
CA ALA A 17 -3.43 15.67 -2.08
C ALA A 17 -3.16 14.91 -3.40
N PRO A 18 -1.93 14.97 -3.92
CA PRO A 18 -1.54 14.22 -5.11
C PRO A 18 -1.63 12.72 -4.87
N GLY A 19 -1.80 11.98 -5.96
CA GLY A 19 -1.64 10.55 -5.98
C GLY A 19 -1.09 10.05 -7.31
N VAL A 20 -0.41 8.92 -7.27
CA VAL A 20 0.18 8.28 -8.45
C VAL A 20 -0.01 6.77 -8.37
N VAL A 21 -0.22 6.14 -9.52
CA VAL A 21 -0.10 4.69 -9.70
C VAL A 21 1.28 4.43 -10.28
N THR A 22 2.08 3.64 -9.58
CA THR A 22 3.45 3.31 -9.99
C THR A 22 3.77 1.84 -9.76
N ARG A 23 4.95 1.41 -10.19
CA ARG A 23 5.52 0.11 -9.85
C ARG A 23 6.79 0.33 -9.03
N LEU A 24 6.88 -0.33 -7.88
CA LEU A 24 8.10 -0.40 -7.10
C LEU A 24 8.85 -1.69 -7.42
N GLY A 25 10.18 -1.64 -7.35
CA GLY A 25 11.03 -2.77 -7.74
C GLY A 25 11.39 -3.69 -6.58
N SER A 26 11.19 -3.24 -5.34
CA SER A 26 11.60 -3.97 -4.14
C SER A 26 10.73 -3.62 -2.93
N LEU A 27 10.76 -4.46 -1.90
CA LEU A 27 10.24 -4.07 -0.58
C LEU A 27 11.05 -2.93 0.06
N THR A 28 12.33 -2.77 -0.27
CA THR A 28 13.16 -1.67 0.24
C THR A 28 12.71 -0.30 -0.27
N ASP A 29 12.22 -0.22 -1.51
CA ASP A 29 11.56 0.98 -2.03
C ASP A 29 10.30 1.31 -1.21
N LEU A 30 9.53 0.28 -0.88
CA LEU A 30 8.34 0.41 -0.05
C LEU A 30 8.68 0.87 1.37
N GLU A 31 9.70 0.28 2.00
CA GLU A 31 10.23 0.70 3.30
C GLU A 31 10.65 2.16 3.30
N THR A 32 11.28 2.63 2.23
CA THR A 32 11.70 4.03 2.08
C THR A 32 10.52 4.99 2.19
N LEU A 33 9.39 4.65 1.56
CA LEU A 33 8.14 5.42 1.64
C LEU A 33 7.50 5.35 3.03
N ILE A 34 7.36 4.15 3.58
CA ILE A 34 6.74 3.92 4.88
C ILE A 34 7.53 4.62 5.99
N ALA A 35 8.86 4.56 5.96
CA ALA A 35 9.73 5.27 6.88
C ALA A 35 9.56 6.79 6.78
N ALA A 36 9.16 7.32 5.63
CA ALA A 36 8.84 8.74 5.45
C ALA A 36 7.39 9.11 5.82
N GLY A 37 6.61 8.15 6.31
CA GLY A 37 5.20 8.33 6.68
C GLY A 37 4.27 8.39 5.47
N ILE A 38 4.64 7.75 4.35
CA ILE A 38 3.80 7.63 3.16
C ILE A 38 3.31 6.17 3.07
N PRO A 39 2.05 5.88 3.44
CA PRO A 39 1.47 4.56 3.25
C PRO A 39 1.31 4.26 1.76
N ALA A 40 1.27 2.97 1.42
CA ALA A 40 1.15 2.52 0.05
C ALA A 40 0.07 1.45 -0.06
N ILE A 41 -0.84 1.65 -1.00
CA ILE A 41 -1.88 0.67 -1.31
C ILE A 41 -1.32 -0.24 -2.38
N THR A 42 -1.08 -1.50 -2.06
CA THR A 42 -0.51 -2.50 -2.95
C THR A 42 -1.60 -3.36 -3.59
N SER A 43 -1.44 -3.66 -4.87
CA SER A 43 -2.26 -4.66 -5.55
C SER A 43 -1.69 -6.05 -5.29
N GLN A 44 -2.51 -6.97 -4.77
CA GLN A 44 -2.14 -8.32 -4.39
C GLN A 44 -2.93 -9.36 -5.18
N SER A 45 -2.25 -10.46 -5.51
CA SER A 45 -2.83 -11.61 -6.21
C SER A 45 -2.08 -12.85 -5.77
N PHE A 46 -2.73 -13.72 -4.98
CA PHE A 46 -2.14 -14.93 -4.42
C PHE A 46 -3.15 -16.08 -4.29
N LEU A 47 -2.67 -17.31 -4.20
CA LEU A 47 -3.44 -18.46 -3.72
C LEU A 47 -3.33 -18.51 -2.20
N ALA A 48 -4.26 -19.20 -1.54
CA ALA A 48 -4.34 -19.20 -0.09
C ALA A 48 -3.08 -19.73 0.62
N GLU A 49 -2.31 -20.60 -0.03
CA GLU A 49 -1.05 -21.13 0.51
C GLU A 49 0.18 -20.25 0.25
N GLU A 50 0.06 -19.20 -0.57
CA GLU A 50 1.21 -18.34 -0.92
C GLU A 50 1.40 -17.15 0.04
N LEU A 51 0.41 -16.87 0.89
CA LEU A 51 0.45 -15.79 1.88
C LEU A 51 -0.10 -16.28 3.22
N THR A 52 0.81 -16.73 4.09
CA THR A 52 0.48 -17.30 5.39
C THR A 52 -0.27 -16.28 6.25
N GLY A 53 -1.34 -16.74 6.91
CA GLY A 53 -2.17 -15.90 7.78
C GLY A 53 -3.24 -15.07 7.07
N ALA A 54 -3.27 -15.06 5.72
CA ALA A 54 -4.37 -14.41 4.99
C ALA A 54 -5.70 -15.18 5.16
N GLY A 55 -5.66 -16.52 5.09
CA GLY A 55 -6.86 -17.36 5.23
C GLY A 55 -7.74 -17.44 3.97
N TYR A 56 -7.33 -16.82 2.87
CA TYR A 56 -8.03 -16.83 1.59
C TYR A 56 -7.05 -16.72 0.42
N GLY A 57 -7.54 -16.96 -0.80
CA GLY A 57 -6.82 -16.66 -2.04
C GLY A 57 -7.60 -15.65 -2.88
N THR A 58 -6.91 -14.91 -3.73
CA THR A 58 -7.52 -13.86 -4.58
C THR A 58 -6.81 -13.71 -5.93
N SER A 59 -7.59 -13.42 -6.97
CA SER A 59 -7.06 -13.02 -8.28
C SER A 59 -6.68 -11.54 -8.32
N GLY A 60 -7.16 -10.73 -7.38
CA GLY A 60 -6.87 -9.31 -7.25
C GLY A 60 -7.49 -8.72 -5.97
N HIS A 61 -6.68 -8.04 -5.17
CA HIS A 61 -7.08 -7.43 -3.90
C HIS A 61 -6.21 -6.21 -3.59
N LEU A 62 -6.74 -5.23 -2.85
CA LEU A 62 -5.96 -4.08 -2.41
C LEU A 62 -5.73 -4.16 -0.92
N MET A 63 -4.48 -4.00 -0.50
CA MET A 63 -4.07 -3.96 0.90
C MET A 63 -3.20 -2.73 1.11
N THR A 64 -3.29 -2.10 2.28
CA THR A 64 -2.49 -0.90 2.57
C THR A 64 -1.33 -1.27 3.47
N VAL A 65 -0.09 -1.17 2.97
CA VAL A 65 1.09 -1.31 3.82
C VAL A 65 1.26 -0.03 4.64
N ILE A 66 1.39 -0.21 5.95
CA ILE A 66 1.47 0.88 6.93
C ILE A 66 2.72 0.84 7.80
N GLY A 67 3.50 -0.24 7.73
CA GLY A 67 4.63 -0.46 8.61
C GLY A 67 5.38 -1.74 8.30
N PHE A 68 6.48 -1.92 9.03
CA PHE A 68 7.23 -3.16 9.08
C PHE A 68 7.55 -3.49 10.54
N THR A 69 7.63 -4.77 10.89
CA THR A 69 8.12 -5.20 12.21
C THR A 69 9.63 -4.95 12.32
N ALA A 70 10.23 -5.19 13.49
CA ALA A 70 11.68 -5.10 13.67
C ALA A 70 12.44 -6.12 12.81
N ASP A 71 11.88 -7.31 12.63
CA ASP A 71 12.38 -8.36 11.73
C ASP A 71 12.06 -8.05 10.25
N GLY A 72 11.22 -7.03 10.04
CA GLY A 72 10.85 -6.45 8.77
C GLY A 72 9.76 -7.19 8.02
N ASP A 73 8.91 -7.91 8.75
CA ASP A 73 7.64 -8.42 8.22
C ASP A 73 6.67 -7.28 7.94
N VAL A 74 5.82 -7.47 6.93
CA VAL A 74 4.95 -6.42 6.41
C VAL A 74 3.76 -6.24 7.33
N ILE A 75 3.56 -5.02 7.84
CA ILE A 75 2.35 -4.64 8.56
C ILE A 75 1.40 -3.99 7.55
N ALA A 76 0.27 -4.65 7.29
CA ALA A 76 -0.72 -4.17 6.32
C ALA A 76 -2.13 -4.14 6.92
N ASN A 77 -2.92 -3.18 6.45
CA ASN A 77 -4.36 -3.17 6.62
C ASN A 77 -4.99 -3.96 5.47
N ASP A 78 -5.57 -5.11 5.81
CA ASP A 78 -6.27 -6.02 4.92
C ASP A 78 -7.80 -5.90 5.12
N PRO A 79 -8.55 -5.35 4.15
CA PRO A 79 -9.99 -5.21 4.29
C PRO A 79 -10.76 -6.52 4.17
N ALA A 80 -10.14 -7.63 3.74
CA ALA A 80 -10.74 -8.97 3.77
C ALA A 80 -10.61 -9.56 5.19
N SER A 81 -11.30 -8.95 6.15
CA SER A 81 -11.23 -9.28 7.58
C SER A 81 -12.63 -9.37 8.18
N ASP A 82 -12.78 -10.21 9.19
CA ASP A 82 -14.07 -10.45 9.85
C ASP A 82 -14.52 -9.28 10.75
N ASP A 83 -13.56 -8.53 11.29
CA ASP A 83 -13.79 -7.34 12.12
C ASP A 83 -12.68 -6.28 11.98
N ASP A 84 -12.91 -5.11 12.59
CA ASP A 84 -12.00 -3.96 12.54
C ASP A 84 -10.62 -4.23 13.17
N GLN A 85 -10.54 -5.09 14.19
CA GLN A 85 -9.27 -5.41 14.86
C GLN A 85 -8.43 -6.33 13.98
N ALA A 86 -9.07 -7.24 13.25
CA ALA A 86 -8.45 -8.17 12.33
C ALA A 86 -7.91 -7.51 11.05
N VAL A 87 -8.32 -6.27 10.73
CA VAL A 87 -7.81 -5.52 9.57
C VAL A 87 -6.30 -5.36 9.61
N ARG A 88 -5.71 -5.11 10.77
CA ARG A 88 -4.26 -4.93 10.90
C ARG A 88 -3.56 -6.29 11.02
N ARG A 89 -2.87 -6.70 9.96
CA ARG A 89 -2.15 -7.98 9.89
C ARG A 89 -0.65 -7.80 9.72
N VAL A 90 0.08 -8.85 10.10
CA VAL A 90 1.52 -8.99 9.86
C VAL A 90 1.72 -10.17 8.93
N TYR A 91 2.42 -9.95 7.82
CA TYR A 91 2.73 -10.97 6.82
C TYR A 91 4.23 -11.15 6.69
N GLN A 92 4.63 -12.40 6.45
CA GLN A 92 6.03 -12.72 6.24
C GLN A 92 6.57 -11.94 5.04
N ARG A 93 7.70 -11.27 5.25
CA ARG A 93 8.36 -10.44 4.22
C ARG A 93 8.48 -11.16 2.88
N ARG A 94 8.99 -12.40 2.89
CA ARG A 94 9.34 -13.11 1.65
C ARG A 94 8.10 -13.52 0.86
N GLU A 95 7.06 -13.97 1.53
CA GLU A 95 5.77 -14.32 0.91
C GLU A 95 5.16 -13.09 0.26
N TRP A 96 5.09 -11.98 0.99
CA TRP A 96 4.58 -10.71 0.48
C TRP A 96 5.36 -10.23 -0.75
N GLU A 97 6.68 -10.22 -0.66
CA GLU A 97 7.54 -9.79 -1.76
C GLU A 97 7.31 -10.62 -3.02
N ASN A 98 7.23 -11.95 -2.87
CA ASN A 98 6.99 -12.86 -3.98
C ASN A 98 5.64 -12.59 -4.64
N VAL A 99 4.56 -12.49 -3.86
CA VAL A 99 3.21 -12.32 -4.44
C VAL A 99 3.00 -10.93 -5.04
N TRP A 100 3.68 -9.92 -4.50
CA TRP A 100 3.57 -8.54 -4.96
C TRP A 100 4.49 -8.21 -6.15
N LEU A 101 5.75 -8.66 -6.16
CA LEU A 101 6.71 -8.26 -7.22
C LEU A 101 6.65 -9.14 -8.47
N ARG A 102 6.10 -10.35 -8.39
CA ARG A 102 6.00 -11.24 -9.56
C ARG A 102 5.11 -10.66 -10.65
N THR A 103 5.53 -10.81 -11.90
CA THR A 103 4.76 -10.40 -13.09
C THR A 103 3.90 -11.51 -13.67
N LYS A 104 4.15 -12.76 -13.28
CA LYS A 104 3.40 -13.96 -13.64
C LYS A 104 3.20 -14.86 -12.43
N ARG A 105 2.13 -15.63 -12.44
CA ARG A 105 1.81 -16.63 -11.42
C ARG A 105 0.98 -17.77 -12.01
N TYR A 106 0.91 -18.89 -11.30
CA TYR A 106 -0.12 -19.89 -11.54
C TYR A 106 -1.39 -19.53 -10.77
N ASN A 107 -2.55 -19.76 -11.37
CA ASN A 107 -3.84 -19.69 -10.69
C ASN A 107 -4.24 -21.08 -10.15
N ALA A 108 -5.39 -21.16 -9.47
CA ALA A 108 -5.88 -22.41 -8.88
C ALA A 108 -6.12 -23.54 -9.91
N SER A 109 -6.28 -23.21 -11.19
CA SER A 109 -6.40 -24.20 -12.27
C SER A 109 -5.07 -24.56 -12.93
N GLY A 110 -3.93 -24.15 -12.36
CA GLY A 110 -2.60 -24.41 -12.91
C GLY A 110 -2.25 -23.61 -14.17
N LYS A 111 -3.03 -22.57 -14.52
CA LYS A 111 -2.77 -21.71 -15.69
C LYS A 111 -1.88 -20.54 -15.31
N VAL A 112 -0.92 -20.21 -16.19
CA VAL A 112 -0.12 -18.98 -16.07
C VAL A 112 -1.00 -17.77 -16.35
N VAL A 113 -1.07 -16.86 -15.38
CA VAL A 113 -1.78 -15.58 -15.44
C VAL A 113 -0.85 -14.43 -15.04
N SER A 114 -1.30 -13.18 -15.23
CA SER A 114 -0.53 -12.00 -14.81
C SER A 114 -0.48 -11.89 -13.29
N GLY A 115 0.69 -11.51 -12.77
CA GLY A 115 0.88 -11.05 -11.40
C GLY A 115 0.76 -9.53 -11.31
N THR A 116 0.98 -9.00 -10.11
CA THR A 116 0.77 -7.57 -9.83
C THR A 116 1.99 -6.76 -10.26
N GLY A 117 3.21 -7.30 -10.11
CA GLY A 117 4.45 -6.73 -10.61
C GLY A 117 4.83 -5.41 -9.95
N GLY A 118 4.64 -5.32 -8.63
CA GLY A 118 5.01 -4.18 -7.80
C GLY A 118 4.05 -2.99 -7.90
N VAL A 119 2.87 -3.15 -8.50
CA VAL A 119 1.90 -2.06 -8.63
C VAL A 119 1.46 -1.59 -7.25
N CYS A 120 1.54 -0.28 -7.04
CA CYS A 120 0.99 0.39 -5.88
C CYS A 120 0.39 1.76 -6.23
N TYR A 121 -0.52 2.19 -5.39
CA TYR A 121 -1.11 3.52 -5.39
C TYR A 121 -0.54 4.27 -4.19
N LEU A 122 0.03 5.44 -4.47
CA LEU A 122 0.55 6.34 -3.44
C LEU A 122 -0.37 7.55 -3.36
N TYR A 123 -0.73 7.93 -2.14
CA TYR A 123 -1.42 9.18 -1.84
C TYR A 123 -0.63 9.89 -0.74
N PHE A 124 -0.27 11.15 -0.98
CA PHE A 124 0.61 11.89 -0.08
C PHE A 124 0.18 13.35 0.06
N PRO A 125 0.57 14.04 1.14
CA PRO A 125 0.12 15.39 1.43
C PRO A 125 0.39 16.34 0.26
N ALA A 126 -0.51 17.30 0.00
CA ALA A 126 -0.32 18.31 -1.04
C ALA A 126 0.92 19.20 -0.86
N ARG A 127 1.45 19.22 0.35
CA ARG A 127 2.73 19.87 0.69
C ARG A 127 3.59 18.85 1.42
N PRO A 128 4.23 17.91 0.69
CA PRO A 128 5.06 16.89 1.31
C PRO A 128 6.26 17.53 2.00
N THR A 129 6.67 16.99 3.14
CA THR A 129 7.87 17.45 3.86
C THR A 129 9.14 17.20 3.04
N PRO A 130 10.29 17.82 3.36
CA PRO A 130 11.55 17.52 2.68
C PRO A 130 11.91 16.02 2.71
N ARG A 131 11.63 15.33 3.83
CA ARG A 131 11.84 13.87 3.97
C ARG A 131 10.95 13.09 3.01
N GLN A 132 9.67 13.43 2.92
CA GLN A 132 8.71 12.79 2.01
C GLN A 132 9.08 13.01 0.55
N ARG A 133 9.47 14.23 0.17
CA ARG A 133 9.94 14.52 -1.21
C ARG A 133 11.17 13.70 -1.58
N LYS A 134 12.14 13.59 -0.67
CA LYS A 134 13.33 12.75 -0.89
C LYS A 134 12.97 11.28 -1.07
N ALA A 135 12.05 10.75 -0.25
CA ALA A 135 11.59 9.37 -0.34
C ALA A 135 10.84 9.10 -1.65
N LEU A 136 9.92 9.98 -2.05
CA LEU A 136 9.21 9.89 -3.35
C LEU A 136 10.20 9.91 -4.52
N ALA A 137 11.15 10.84 -4.51
CA ALA A 137 12.15 10.95 -5.56
C ALA A 137 13.07 9.71 -5.64
N ALA A 138 13.41 9.11 -4.49
CA ALA A 138 14.23 7.90 -4.42
C ALA A 138 13.58 6.71 -5.12
N VAL A 139 12.24 6.65 -5.14
CA VAL A 139 11.47 5.60 -5.83
C VAL A 139 10.95 6.04 -7.21
N GLY A 140 11.48 7.14 -7.75
CA GLY A 140 11.14 7.62 -9.09
C GLY A 140 9.84 8.44 -9.20
N VAL A 141 9.20 8.81 -8.08
CA VAL A 141 8.01 9.67 -8.07
C VAL A 141 8.43 11.12 -7.95
N ARG A 142 8.03 11.95 -8.91
CA ARG A 142 8.41 13.37 -9.02
C ARG A 142 7.22 14.29 -8.92
#